data_AF-A0A537NV72-F1
#
_entry.id   AF-A0A537NV72-F1
#
_cell.length_a   1.000
_cell.length_b   1.000
_cell.length_c   1.000
_cell.angle_alpha   90.00
_cell.angle_beta   90.00
_cell.angle_gamma   90.00
#
_symmetry.space_group_name_H-M   'P 1'
#
loop_
_entity.id
_entity.type
_entity.pdbx_description
1 polymer ?
#
loop_
_entity_poly.entity_id
_entity_poly.type
_entity_poly.pdbx_seq_one_letter_code
_entity_poly.pdbx_strand_id
1 'polypeptide(L)'
;MNDTNIASISQSIIARGLAGQSELALLHGFCEECTKAGLDLAIATAVIDTLHPIHEGRAFHWRADGAVEKEISEYTTTSYSEENWRKSTFYHLLQSGEDELRRRLDDNEPRDFDYLGRLDEQGQTDYVAFLQRFDREGSIGEMDCIYTQWSTARPGGFGEPELTALRGLVPLLALALKTASLARVAETIAEVYLGRDAGERVLSG
;
A
#
# COMPACT_ATOMS: atom_id res chain seq x y z
N MET A 1 9.40 -18.77 -0.26
CA MET A 1 8.23 -19.02 0.61
C MET A 1 7.53 -20.30 0.15
N ASN A 2 6.97 -21.10 1.07
CA ASN A 2 6.21 -22.32 0.71
C ASN A 2 4.69 -22.09 0.82
N ASP A 3 3.90 -23.02 0.30
CA ASP A 3 2.43 -22.90 0.27
C ASP A 3 1.79 -22.80 1.66
N THR A 4 2.38 -23.46 2.66
CA THR A 4 1.90 -23.39 4.06
C THR A 4 2.06 -21.99 4.63
N ASN A 5 3.19 -21.32 4.37
CA ASN A 5 3.41 -19.94 4.79
C ASN A 5 2.43 -18.99 4.09
N ILE A 6 2.22 -19.15 2.78
CA ILE A 6 1.26 -18.35 2.02
C ILE A 6 -0.15 -18.50 2.62
N ALA A 7 -0.60 -19.73 2.86
CA ALA A 7 -1.90 -19.97 3.47
C ALA A 7 -2.04 -19.36 4.87
N SER A 8 -1.00 -19.45 5.69
CA SER A 8 -0.97 -18.84 7.03
C SER A 8 -1.05 -17.32 6.99
N ILE A 9 -0.28 -16.68 6.09
CA ILE A 9 -0.28 -15.22 5.93
C ILE A 9 -1.65 -14.76 5.40
N SER A 10 -2.23 -15.45 4.42
CA SER A 10 -3.58 -15.17 3.92
C SER A 10 -4.62 -15.17 5.05
N GLN A 11 -4.59 -16.20 5.92
CA GLN A 11 -5.50 -16.28 7.06
C GLN A 11 -5.29 -15.14 8.06
N SER A 12 -4.03 -14.78 8.33
CA SER A 12 -3.70 -13.67 9.23
C SER A 12 -4.21 -12.33 8.71
N ILE A 13 -3.99 -12.02 7.42
CA ILE A 13 -4.48 -10.79 6.78
C ILE A 13 -6.01 -10.70 6.90
N ILE A 14 -6.70 -11.80 6.56
CA ILE A 14 -8.16 -11.87 6.65
C ILE A 14 -8.61 -11.65 8.10
N ALA A 15 -8.00 -12.32 9.07
CA ALA A 15 -8.35 -12.18 10.48
C ALA A 15 -8.13 -10.74 10.99
N ARG A 16 -7.03 -10.10 10.62
CA ARG A 16 -6.73 -8.70 11.00
C ARG A 16 -7.70 -7.71 10.35
N GLY A 17 -8.05 -7.93 9.08
CA GLY A 17 -9.04 -7.13 8.37
C GLY A 17 -10.42 -7.24 9.01
N LEU A 18 -10.86 -8.45 9.33
CA LEU A 18 -12.14 -8.70 10.03
C LEU A 18 -12.15 -8.12 11.45
N ALA A 19 -11.00 -8.09 12.12
CA ALA A 19 -10.86 -7.47 13.44
C ALA A 19 -10.87 -5.93 13.40
N GLY A 20 -10.92 -5.32 12.20
CA GLY A 20 -10.93 -3.86 12.05
C GLY A 20 -9.60 -3.20 12.43
N GLN A 21 -8.46 -3.89 12.22
CA GLN A 21 -7.16 -3.27 12.44
C GLN A 21 -6.95 -2.07 11.51
N SER A 22 -6.18 -1.08 11.99
CA SER A 22 -5.84 0.10 11.18
C SER A 22 -4.98 -0.29 9.97
N GLU A 23 -4.97 0.55 8.93
CA GLU A 23 -4.18 0.29 7.73
C GLU A 23 -2.69 0.18 8.00
N LEU A 24 -2.18 0.98 8.94
CA LEU A 24 -0.79 0.90 9.36
C LEU A 24 -0.49 -0.47 9.97
N ALA A 25 -1.36 -0.94 10.88
CA ALA A 25 -1.21 -2.25 11.53
C ALA A 25 -1.35 -3.41 10.52
N LEU A 26 -2.22 -3.26 9.52
CA LEU A 26 -2.37 -4.21 8.42
C LEU A 26 -1.10 -4.32 7.57
N LEU A 27 -0.56 -3.18 7.11
CA LEU A 27 0.67 -3.16 6.31
C LEU A 27 1.85 -3.72 7.10
N HIS A 28 2.06 -3.25 8.33
CA HIS A 28 3.17 -3.67 9.17
C HIS A 28 3.08 -5.17 9.49
N GLY A 29 1.90 -5.64 9.91
CA GLY A 29 1.67 -7.05 10.19
C GLY A 29 1.92 -7.94 8.97
N PHE A 30 1.48 -7.50 7.78
CA PHE A 30 1.77 -8.18 6.53
C PHE A 30 3.27 -8.29 6.25
N CYS A 31 3.99 -7.17 6.31
CA CYS A 31 5.41 -7.14 6.01
C CYS A 31 6.21 -8.02 6.98
N GLU A 32 5.92 -7.91 8.28
CA GLU A 32 6.59 -8.73 9.30
C GLU A 32 6.39 -10.23 9.09
N GLU A 33 5.18 -10.65 8.75
CA GLU A 33 4.89 -12.06 8.50
C GLU A 33 5.53 -12.56 7.20
N CYS A 34 5.51 -11.76 6.14
CA CYS A 34 6.24 -12.06 4.90
C CYS A 34 7.75 -12.22 5.13
N THR A 35 8.38 -11.30 5.87
CA THR A 35 9.80 -11.38 6.22
C THR A 35 10.11 -12.61 7.07
N LYS A 36 9.29 -12.91 8.09
CA LYS A 36 9.43 -14.15 8.91
C LYS A 36 9.28 -15.42 8.06
N ALA A 37 8.48 -15.38 7.00
CA ALA A 37 8.26 -16.48 6.06
C ALA A 37 9.32 -16.58 4.95
N GLY A 38 10.34 -15.71 4.97
CA GLY A 38 11.49 -15.74 4.06
C GLY A 38 11.30 -14.96 2.76
N LEU A 39 10.36 -14.02 2.70
CA LEU A 39 10.27 -13.05 1.60
C LEU A 39 10.96 -11.76 2.02
N ASP A 40 12.06 -11.46 1.34
CA ASP A 40 12.99 -10.41 1.76
C ASP A 40 12.50 -9.02 1.37
N LEU A 41 11.53 -8.49 2.14
CA LEU A 41 11.05 -7.11 2.01
C LEU A 41 11.97 -6.17 2.77
N ALA A 42 12.40 -5.10 2.11
CA ALA A 42 13.19 -4.03 2.70
C ALA A 42 12.36 -2.77 2.95
N ILE A 43 11.58 -2.34 1.96
CA ILE A 43 10.72 -1.14 2.02
C ILE A 43 9.38 -1.49 1.42
N ALA A 44 8.30 -1.04 2.06
CA ALA A 44 6.95 -1.15 1.54
C ALA A 44 6.17 0.14 1.75
N THR A 45 5.31 0.47 0.79
CA THR A 45 4.32 1.55 0.93
C THR A 45 2.98 1.05 0.41
N ALA A 46 1.92 1.37 1.14
CA ALA A 46 0.54 1.29 0.65
C ALA A 46 -0.05 2.70 0.58
N VAL A 47 -0.71 3.04 -0.52
CA VAL A 47 -1.35 4.34 -0.74
C VAL A 47 -2.82 4.12 -1.06
N ILE A 48 -3.67 4.96 -0.49
CA ILE A 48 -5.11 4.94 -0.66
C ILE A 48 -5.58 6.39 -0.81
N ASP A 49 -6.29 6.67 -1.90
CA ASP A 49 -6.96 7.96 -2.05
C ASP A 49 -8.07 8.09 -0.99
N THR A 50 -8.18 9.25 -0.38
CA THR A 50 -9.15 9.51 0.69
C THR A 50 -10.23 10.48 0.23
N LEU A 51 -11.42 10.30 0.79
CA LEU A 51 -12.52 11.27 0.65
C LEU A 51 -12.50 12.35 1.73
N HIS A 52 -11.34 12.58 2.34
CA HIS A 52 -11.24 13.56 3.41
C HIS A 52 -11.32 14.97 2.83
N PRO A 53 -12.14 15.89 3.39
CA PRO A 53 -12.36 17.23 2.80
C PRO A 53 -11.09 18.09 2.71
N ILE A 54 -10.02 17.71 3.40
CA ILE A 54 -8.72 18.40 3.43
C ILE A 54 -7.60 17.55 2.80
N HIS A 55 -7.71 16.22 2.79
CA HIS A 55 -6.63 15.32 2.37
C HIS A 55 -7.10 14.45 1.20
N GLU A 56 -6.28 14.42 0.14
CA GLU A 56 -6.59 13.67 -1.08
C GLU A 56 -6.17 12.21 -0.98
N GLY A 57 -5.19 11.88 -0.14
CA GLY A 57 -4.87 10.50 0.14
C GLY A 57 -3.89 10.31 1.29
N ARG A 58 -3.72 9.03 1.63
CA ARG A 58 -2.86 8.58 2.72
C ARG A 58 -1.90 7.53 2.21
N ALA A 59 -0.64 7.65 2.60
CA ALA A 59 0.35 6.62 2.40
C ALA A 59 0.85 6.09 3.76
N PHE A 60 0.96 4.77 3.83
CA PHE A 60 1.43 4.01 4.98
C PHE A 60 2.78 3.43 4.61
N HIS A 61 3.78 3.65 5.45
CA HIS A 61 5.16 3.30 5.16
C HIS A 61 5.68 2.26 6.15
N TRP A 62 6.45 1.32 5.63
CA TRP A 62 7.13 0.29 6.40
C TRP A 62 8.55 0.10 5.89
N ARG A 63 9.49 -0.15 6.81
CA ARG A 63 10.86 -0.55 6.50
C ARG A 63 11.35 -1.62 7.45
N ALA A 64 12.09 -2.58 6.93
CA ALA A 64 12.66 -3.68 7.72
C ALA A 64 13.66 -3.20 8.78
N ASP A 65 14.39 -2.11 8.50
CA ASP A 65 15.36 -1.50 9.41
C ASP A 65 14.72 -0.58 10.47
N GLY A 66 13.40 -0.38 10.41
CA GLY A 66 12.66 0.54 11.30
C GLY A 66 12.95 2.02 11.05
N ALA A 67 13.76 2.39 10.05
CA ALA A 67 14.19 3.75 9.78
C ALA A 67 13.14 4.54 8.96
N VAL A 68 11.89 4.54 9.42
CA VAL A 68 10.78 5.26 8.79
C VAL A 68 10.67 6.66 9.39
N GLU A 69 10.86 7.71 8.56
CA GLU A 69 10.73 9.10 9.02
C GLU A 69 9.29 9.43 9.43
N LYS A 70 8.30 8.96 8.65
CA LYS A 70 6.88 9.09 8.94
C LYS A 70 6.14 7.82 8.52
N GLU A 71 5.51 7.16 9.48
CA GLU A 71 4.75 5.92 9.22
C GLU A 71 3.47 6.17 8.43
N ILE A 72 2.88 7.37 8.57
CA ILE A 72 1.66 7.78 7.87
C ILE A 72 1.91 9.17 7.26
N SER A 73 1.94 9.26 5.94
CA SER A 73 1.89 10.54 5.24
C SER A 73 0.48 10.80 4.70
N GLU A 74 0.07 12.06 4.77
CA GLU A 74 -1.18 12.56 4.20
C GLU A 74 -0.77 13.55 3.11
N TYR A 75 -1.37 13.44 1.94
CA TYR A 75 -1.16 14.41 0.88
C TYR A 75 -2.43 15.18 0.54
N THR A 76 -2.21 16.43 0.16
CA THR A 76 -3.18 17.36 -0.41
C THR A 76 -2.72 17.74 -1.82
N THR A 77 -3.59 18.39 -2.59
CA THR A 77 -3.25 19.02 -3.88
C THR A 77 -1.99 19.89 -3.82
N THR A 78 -1.70 20.46 -2.65
CA THR A 78 -0.58 21.38 -2.42
C THR A 78 0.68 20.71 -1.90
N SER A 79 0.59 19.57 -1.20
CA SER A 79 1.77 18.90 -0.61
C SER A 79 2.39 17.87 -1.53
N TYR A 80 1.62 17.30 -2.46
CA TYR A 80 2.14 16.42 -3.50
C TYR A 80 1.91 17.11 -4.84
N SER A 81 2.98 17.67 -5.43
CA SER A 81 2.84 18.41 -6.68
C SER A 81 2.29 17.48 -7.76
N GLU A 82 1.38 18.00 -8.59
CA GLU A 82 0.84 17.28 -9.75
C GLU A 82 1.99 16.72 -10.63
N GLU A 83 3.12 17.43 -10.68
CA GLU A 83 4.33 17.00 -11.35
C GLU A 83 4.95 15.73 -10.75
N ASN A 84 5.05 15.64 -9.41
CA ASN A 84 5.56 14.43 -8.74
C ASN A 84 4.61 13.24 -8.93
N TRP A 85 3.30 13.48 -8.91
CA TRP A 85 2.32 12.44 -9.25
C TRP A 85 2.49 11.93 -10.67
N ARG A 86 2.57 12.82 -11.65
CA ARG A 86 2.75 12.47 -13.07
C ARG A 86 4.06 11.70 -13.34
N LYS A 87 5.08 11.89 -12.50
CA LYS A 87 6.37 11.18 -12.55
C LYS A 87 6.40 9.91 -11.69
N SER A 88 5.28 9.49 -11.09
CA SER A 88 5.24 8.30 -10.25
C SER A 88 4.99 7.03 -11.07
N THR A 89 5.47 5.91 -10.52
CA THR A 89 5.20 4.56 -11.04
C THR A 89 3.69 4.24 -11.04
N PHE A 90 2.96 4.72 -10.04
CA PHE A 90 1.51 4.56 -9.95
C PHE A 90 0.77 5.30 -11.06
N TYR A 91 1.15 6.55 -11.36
CA TYR A 91 0.56 7.28 -12.47
C TYR A 91 0.83 6.59 -13.81
N HIS A 92 2.04 6.06 -14.00
CA HIS A 92 2.36 5.27 -15.19
C HIS A 92 1.43 4.05 -15.33
N LEU A 93 1.24 3.27 -14.26
CA LEU A 93 0.33 2.12 -14.25
C LEU A 93 -1.14 2.52 -14.51
N LEU A 94 -1.58 3.66 -13.98
CA LEU A 94 -2.91 4.21 -14.29
C LEU A 94 -3.06 4.53 -15.79
N GLN A 95 -2.06 5.15 -16.41
CA GLN A 95 -2.12 5.55 -17.82
C GLN A 95 -1.95 4.38 -18.79
N SER A 96 -1.10 3.41 -18.47
CA SER A 96 -0.91 2.21 -19.30
C SER A 96 -2.07 1.23 -19.19
N GLY A 97 -2.84 1.28 -18.10
CA GLY A 97 -3.88 0.32 -17.78
C GLY A 97 -3.33 -1.01 -17.24
N GLU A 98 -2.04 -1.06 -16.92
CA GLU A 98 -1.42 -2.23 -16.27
C GLU A 98 -1.68 -2.20 -14.76
N ASP A 99 -1.58 -3.37 -14.13
CA ASP A 99 -1.79 -3.55 -12.69
C ASP A 99 -0.51 -3.91 -11.92
N GLU A 100 0.60 -4.16 -12.63
CA GLU A 100 1.89 -4.53 -12.06
C GLU A 100 3.04 -3.88 -12.83
N LEU A 101 3.98 -3.25 -12.12
CA LEU A 101 5.24 -2.76 -12.66
C LEU A 101 6.40 -3.30 -11.86
N ARG A 102 7.31 -4.02 -12.50
CA ARG A 102 8.59 -4.42 -11.89
C ARG A 102 9.76 -3.68 -12.54
N ARG A 103 10.74 -3.30 -11.73
CA ARG A 103 12.02 -2.75 -12.17
C ARG A 103 13.16 -3.37 -11.37
N ARG A 104 14.12 -3.94 -12.09
CA ARG A 104 15.41 -4.29 -11.53
C ARG A 104 16.18 -3.00 -11.28
N LEU A 105 16.88 -2.97 -10.14
CA LEU A 105 17.71 -1.84 -9.72
C LEU A 105 19.18 -2.24 -9.62
N ASP A 106 19.50 -3.53 -9.75
CA ASP A 106 20.85 -4.06 -9.77
C ASP A 106 21.46 -4.17 -11.18
N ASP A 107 20.82 -3.53 -12.16
CA ASP A 107 21.35 -3.35 -13.51
C ASP A 107 21.97 -1.95 -13.68
N ASN A 108 22.69 -1.75 -14.80
CA ASN A 108 23.27 -0.45 -15.15
C ASN A 108 22.32 0.42 -15.99
N GLU A 109 21.00 0.17 -15.95
CA GLU A 109 20.04 0.92 -16.75
C GLU A 109 19.65 2.25 -16.07
N PRO A 110 19.40 3.31 -16.85
CA PRO A 110 18.85 4.55 -16.31
C PRO A 110 17.51 4.32 -15.61
N ARG A 111 17.26 5.06 -14.53
CA ARG A 111 15.99 4.97 -13.79
C ARG A 111 14.94 5.87 -14.44
N ASP A 112 13.84 5.28 -14.87
CA ASP A 112 12.72 5.97 -15.53
C ASP A 112 11.92 6.88 -14.57
N PHE A 113 12.09 6.71 -13.25
CA PHE A 113 11.34 7.40 -12.21
C PHE A 113 12.26 7.87 -11.08
N ASP A 114 12.12 9.13 -10.63
CA ASP A 114 12.94 9.74 -9.58
C ASP A 114 12.94 8.92 -8.27
N TYR A 115 11.81 8.29 -7.94
CA TYR A 115 11.73 7.43 -6.76
C TYR A 115 12.64 6.21 -6.85
N LEU A 116 12.80 5.60 -8.04
CA LEU A 116 13.68 4.45 -8.23
C LEU A 116 15.15 4.84 -8.09
N GLY A 117 15.53 6.05 -8.53
CA GLY A 117 16.87 6.60 -8.28
C GLY A 117 17.20 6.68 -6.78
N ARG A 118 16.24 7.12 -5.96
CA ARG A 118 16.40 7.14 -4.49
C ARG A 118 16.51 5.74 -3.87
N LEU A 119 15.81 4.75 -4.43
CA LEU A 119 15.91 3.37 -3.96
C LEU A 119 17.28 2.76 -4.32
N ASP A 120 17.79 3.06 -5.51
CA ASP A 120 19.13 2.67 -5.97
C ASP A 120 20.22 3.25 -5.05
N GLU A 121 20.15 4.55 -4.73
CA GLU A 121 21.02 5.21 -3.74
C GLU A 121 20.94 4.57 -2.34
N GLN A 122 19.81 3.95 -1.99
CA GLN A 122 19.60 3.19 -0.75
C GLN A 122 19.99 1.71 -0.85
N GLY A 123 20.66 1.30 -1.93
CA GLY A 123 21.13 -0.07 -2.14
C GLY A 123 20.02 -1.09 -2.38
N GLN A 124 18.83 -0.65 -2.81
CA GLN A 124 17.78 -1.57 -3.24
C GLN A 124 18.12 -2.15 -4.61
N THR A 125 17.76 -3.40 -4.83
CA THR A 125 18.13 -4.18 -6.02
C THR A 125 16.93 -4.55 -6.89
N ASP A 126 15.72 -4.50 -6.35
CA ASP A 126 14.49 -4.79 -7.09
C ASP A 126 13.33 -3.99 -6.50
N TYR A 127 12.38 -3.67 -7.36
CA TYR A 127 11.19 -2.91 -7.05
C TYR A 127 10.00 -3.50 -7.79
N VAL A 128 8.87 -3.65 -7.09
CA VAL A 128 7.59 -4.01 -7.70
C VAL A 128 6.46 -3.15 -7.14
N ALA A 129 5.60 -2.67 -8.02
CA ALA A 129 4.37 -1.95 -7.71
C ALA A 129 3.15 -2.71 -8.20
N PHE A 130 2.07 -2.62 -7.45
CA PHE A 130 0.76 -3.16 -7.81
C PHE A 130 -0.33 -2.10 -7.68
N LEU A 131 -1.29 -2.12 -8.61
CA LEU A 131 -2.58 -1.46 -8.48
C LEU A 131 -3.64 -2.52 -8.21
N GLN A 132 -4.47 -2.29 -7.21
CA GLN A 132 -5.63 -3.11 -6.93
C GLN A 132 -6.86 -2.25 -7.12
N ARG A 133 -7.34 -2.23 -8.37
CA ARG A 133 -8.47 -1.42 -8.81
C ARG A 133 -9.78 -1.96 -8.27
N PHE A 134 -10.70 -1.06 -8.00
CA PHE A 134 -12.06 -1.37 -7.60
C PHE A 134 -12.97 -1.29 -8.81
N ASP A 135 -13.92 -2.21 -8.89
CA ASP A 135 -15.06 -2.01 -9.78
C ASP A 135 -15.86 -0.78 -9.34
N ARG A 136 -16.59 -0.19 -10.28
CA ARG A 136 -17.39 1.03 -10.07
C ARG A 136 -18.33 0.93 -8.86
N GLU A 137 -18.92 -0.23 -8.63
CA GLU A 137 -19.80 -0.52 -7.49
C GLU A 137 -19.05 -0.56 -6.15
N GLY A 138 -17.75 -0.79 -6.18
CA GLY A 138 -16.87 -0.84 -5.02
C GLY A 138 -16.08 0.44 -4.77
N SER A 139 -16.12 1.43 -5.68
CA SER A 139 -15.46 2.72 -5.50
C SER A 139 -16.33 3.69 -4.71
N ILE A 140 -15.71 4.59 -3.96
CA ILE A 140 -16.41 5.72 -3.34
C ILE A 140 -15.69 7.01 -3.73
N GLY A 141 -16.37 7.89 -4.46
CA GLY A 141 -15.75 9.06 -5.08
C GLY A 141 -14.52 8.66 -5.90
N GLU A 142 -13.40 9.33 -5.66
CA GLU A 142 -12.11 9.06 -6.30
C GLU A 142 -11.32 7.92 -5.63
N MET A 143 -11.84 7.33 -4.55
CA MET A 143 -11.23 6.13 -3.94
C MET A 143 -11.61 4.90 -4.75
N ASP A 144 -10.84 4.63 -5.80
CA ASP A 144 -11.08 3.55 -6.76
C ASP A 144 -9.94 2.52 -6.85
N CYS A 145 -8.88 2.69 -6.04
CA CYS A 145 -7.70 1.85 -6.11
C CYS A 145 -6.94 1.79 -4.77
N ILE A 146 -6.27 0.65 -4.52
CA ILE A 146 -5.15 0.58 -3.58
C ILE A 146 -3.86 0.48 -4.38
N TYR A 147 -2.91 1.36 -4.09
CA TYR A 147 -1.58 1.32 -4.68
C TYR A 147 -0.60 0.72 -3.68
N THR A 148 0.21 -0.26 -4.08
CA THR A 148 1.26 -0.80 -3.22
C THR A 148 2.57 -0.86 -3.95
N GLN A 149 3.67 -0.70 -3.22
CA GLN A 149 5.01 -0.87 -3.75
C GLN A 149 5.90 -1.56 -2.72
N TRP A 150 6.86 -2.32 -3.22
CA TRP A 150 7.70 -3.22 -2.46
C TRP A 150 9.12 -3.19 -3.04
N SER A 151 10.13 -3.14 -2.18
CA SER A 151 11.52 -3.28 -2.61
C SER A 151 12.26 -4.33 -1.78
N THR A 152 13.37 -4.80 -2.33
CA THR A 152 14.34 -5.65 -1.65
C THR A 152 15.75 -5.13 -1.90
N ALA A 153 16.64 -5.33 -0.94
CA ALA A 153 18.08 -5.07 -1.08
C ALA A 153 18.87 -6.36 -1.37
N ARG A 154 18.19 -7.51 -1.49
CA ARG A 154 18.85 -8.79 -1.68
C ARG A 154 19.54 -8.86 -3.04
N PRO A 155 20.83 -9.20 -3.12
CA PRO A 155 21.50 -9.41 -4.40
C PRO A 155 20.72 -10.35 -5.30
N GLY A 156 20.49 -9.95 -6.56
CA GLY A 156 19.66 -10.73 -7.47
C GLY A 156 18.15 -10.52 -7.30
N GLY A 157 17.72 -9.62 -6.41
CA GLY A 157 16.35 -9.13 -6.28
C GLY A 157 15.30 -10.21 -5.93
N PHE A 158 14.03 -9.96 -6.27
CA PHE A 158 12.95 -10.92 -6.06
C PHE A 158 13.04 -12.09 -7.04
N GLY A 159 12.88 -13.31 -6.55
CA GLY A 159 12.68 -14.49 -7.39
C GLY A 159 11.23 -14.65 -7.82
N GLU A 160 10.99 -15.41 -8.89
CA GLU A 160 9.63 -15.71 -9.36
C GLU A 160 8.69 -16.33 -8.30
N PRO A 161 9.16 -17.21 -7.39
CA PRO A 161 8.30 -17.71 -6.31
C PRO A 161 7.83 -16.61 -5.34
N GLU A 162 8.63 -15.58 -5.10
CA GLU A 162 8.25 -14.47 -4.21
C GLU A 162 7.31 -13.50 -4.90
N LEU A 163 7.54 -13.22 -6.18
CA LEU A 163 6.62 -12.41 -6.96
C LEU A 163 5.26 -13.10 -7.10
N THR A 164 5.26 -14.41 -7.33
CA THR A 164 4.04 -15.22 -7.30
C THR A 164 3.34 -15.13 -5.94
N ALA A 165 4.10 -15.18 -4.83
CA ALA A 165 3.54 -15.01 -3.50
C ALA A 165 2.93 -13.60 -3.29
N LEU A 166 3.64 -12.53 -3.70
CA LEU A 166 3.11 -11.16 -3.63
C LEU A 166 1.84 -11.01 -4.46
N ARG A 167 1.81 -11.51 -5.70
CA ARG A 167 0.60 -11.49 -6.57
C ARG A 167 -0.60 -12.19 -5.93
N GLY A 168 -0.37 -13.23 -5.12
CA GLY A 168 -1.44 -13.93 -4.38
C GLY A 168 -1.86 -13.24 -3.08
N LEU A 169 -0.91 -12.61 -2.38
CA LEU A 169 -1.12 -12.07 -1.02
C LEU A 169 -1.53 -10.59 -1.02
N VAL A 170 -1.01 -9.78 -1.94
CA VAL A 170 -1.31 -8.34 -2.05
C VAL A 170 -2.79 -8.05 -2.27
N PRO A 171 -3.56 -8.80 -3.10
CA PRO A 171 -4.99 -8.59 -3.23
C PRO A 171 -5.76 -8.76 -1.91
N LEU A 172 -5.33 -9.69 -1.04
CA LEU A 172 -5.94 -9.88 0.27
C LEU A 172 -5.64 -8.71 1.20
N LEU A 173 -4.40 -8.21 1.17
CA LEU A 173 -4.01 -7.02 1.92
C LEU A 173 -4.80 -5.80 1.44
N ALA A 174 -4.92 -5.61 0.12
CA ALA A 174 -5.67 -4.50 -0.47
C ALA A 174 -7.14 -4.52 -0.05
N LEU A 175 -7.77 -5.69 -0.01
CA LEU A 175 -9.14 -5.82 0.49
C LEU A 175 -9.25 -5.43 1.97
N ALA A 176 -8.33 -5.87 2.82
CA ALA A 176 -8.32 -5.51 4.24
C ALA A 176 -8.08 -4.01 4.45
N LEU A 177 -7.15 -3.42 3.69
CA LEU A 177 -6.87 -1.98 3.68
C LEU A 177 -8.11 -1.18 3.27
N LYS A 178 -8.79 -1.62 2.20
CA LYS A 178 -10.05 -1.04 1.76
C LYS A 178 -11.10 -1.06 2.86
N THR A 179 -11.27 -2.19 3.56
CA THR A 179 -12.23 -2.30 4.67
C THR A 179 -11.93 -1.31 5.80
N ALA A 180 -10.66 -1.21 6.22
CA ALA A 180 -10.24 -0.24 7.24
C ALA A 180 -10.47 1.21 6.78
N SER A 181 -10.18 1.51 5.52
CA SER A 181 -10.40 2.84 4.94
C SER A 181 -11.88 3.21 4.87
N LEU A 182 -12.74 2.26 4.51
CA LEU A 182 -14.20 2.47 4.48
C LEU A 182 -14.77 2.76 5.87
N ALA A 183 -14.33 2.01 6.89
CA ALA A 183 -14.74 2.26 8.27
C ALA A 183 -14.35 3.67 8.73
N ARG A 184 -13.09 4.08 8.48
CA ARG A 184 -12.65 5.44 8.79
C ARG A 184 -13.43 6.51 8.02
N VAL A 185 -13.72 6.30 6.74
CA VAL A 185 -14.50 7.26 5.95
C VAL A 185 -15.89 7.43 6.56
N ALA A 186 -16.53 6.35 7.00
CA ALA A 186 -17.81 6.42 7.70
C ALA A 186 -17.71 7.21 9.02
N GLU A 187 -16.66 6.99 9.81
CA GLU A 187 -16.38 7.76 11.03
C GLU A 187 -16.20 9.25 10.75
N THR A 188 -15.37 9.60 9.77
CA THR A 188 -15.11 10.99 9.36
C THR A 188 -16.40 11.67 8.89
N ILE A 189 -17.21 11.01 8.07
CA ILE A 189 -18.48 11.58 7.60
C ILE A 189 -19.43 11.79 8.78
N ALA A 190 -19.56 10.81 9.67
CA ALA A 190 -20.42 10.93 10.84
C ALA A 190 -19.99 12.10 11.75
N GLU A 191 -18.69 12.20 12.04
CA GLU A 191 -18.15 13.29 12.86
C GLU A 191 -18.32 14.67 12.21
N VAL A 192 -18.03 14.81 10.91
CA VAL A 192 -18.13 16.08 10.19
C VAL A 192 -19.57 16.59 10.10
N TYR A 193 -20.54 15.69 9.87
CA TYR A 193 -21.93 16.09 9.62
C TYR A 193 -22.82 16.08 10.87
N LEU A 194 -22.56 15.20 11.84
CA LEU A 194 -23.37 15.08 13.05
C LEU A 194 -22.68 15.73 14.27
N GLY A 195 -21.38 15.97 14.19
CA GLY A 195 -20.54 16.26 15.35
C GLY A 195 -20.10 14.97 16.03
N ARG A 196 -18.93 15.01 16.66
CA ARG A 196 -18.26 13.83 17.25
C ARG A 196 -19.17 12.96 18.12
N ASP A 197 -19.81 13.55 19.13
CA ASP A 197 -20.65 12.81 20.09
C ASP A 197 -21.88 12.15 19.43
N ALA A 198 -22.53 12.83 18.48
CA ALA A 198 -23.68 12.29 17.78
C ALA A 198 -23.26 11.25 16.74
N GLY A 199 -22.12 11.44 16.09
CA GLY A 199 -21.53 10.48 15.15
C GLY A 199 -21.17 9.15 15.82
N GLU A 200 -20.47 9.20 16.96
CA GLU A 200 -20.11 7.99 17.74
C GLU A 200 -21.36 7.21 18.18
N ARG A 201 -22.43 7.91 18.59
CA ARG A 201 -23.70 7.27 18.96
C ARG A 201 -24.37 6.60 17.77
N VAL A 202 -24.41 7.22 16.60
CA VAL A 202 -25.03 6.62 15.40
C VAL A 202 -24.27 5.39 14.93
N LEU A 203 -22.94 5.43 14.98
CA LEU A 203 -22.11 4.29 14.54
C LEU A 203 -22.17 3.10 15.51
N SER A 204 -22.48 3.34 16.78
CA SER A 204 -22.61 2.28 17.79
C SER A 204 -24.01 1.66 17.89
N GLY A 205 -25.02 2.24 17.22
CA GLY A 205 -26.40 1.75 17.18
C GLY A 205 -27.27 2.23 18.34
#